data_AF-A0A7W6KJZ4-F1
#
_entry.id   AF-A0A7W6KJZ4-F1
#
_cell.length_a   1.000
_cell.length_b   1.000
_cell.length_c   1.000
_cell.angle_alpha   90.00
_cell.angle_beta   90.00
_cell.angle_gamma   90.00
#
_symmetry.space_group_name_H-M   'P 1'
#
loop_
_entity.id
_entity.type
_entity.pdbx_description
1 polymer ?
#
loop_
_entity_poly.entity_id
_entity_poly.type
_entity_poly.pdbx_seq_one_letter_code
_entity_poly.pdbx_strand_id
1 'polypeptide(L)'
;MSVLYVKSAFEGPSRTFRDAEAEGLLTIVAQADLRAEHLAGHGGLITSNQLDQNEMLDLTAALRAFLDRGGRWFFNGHMLRPLVAGMAQYRPIAEPRRADFDLAAVNAHPIFDGIDLKKLETNKGVAGFYGRGCNPPPEDAVIVNGLGPEAVPVDWVWVRPEGGRIFSHAGNDLSTMGREWDLPATLAARIIAWADGGECADPVTASGIGKCYRERLADAEEYPGFKTAPQVKRRLVMPSSGCYYHIRSLEGPCYREMIDVITSPEALGEALRPDDTLWVPCRTPAQRMIAQREVVNRHLSAGGTVIALGESLSHLWLPNVAFTQTPTNWWWWLEPGADLGVRISNPDHELMAGIADRDVTWHLHGWFSPPRGAEVLVRDGEGRAIFYIDEVSTRGRMIISSLDPMFHHGSHFMPATTRFLDRFIPNLKGFLDA
;
A
#
# COMPACT_ATOMS: atom_id res chain seq x y z
N MET A 1 -17.33 19.08 -14.45
CA MET A 1 -17.41 17.79 -15.19
C MET A 1 -18.13 16.80 -14.27
N SER A 2 -18.04 15.49 -14.45
CA SER A 2 -18.37 14.53 -13.38
C SER A 2 -17.09 13.82 -12.98
N VAL A 3 -16.87 13.61 -11.68
CA VAL A 3 -15.67 12.99 -11.12
C VAL A 3 -15.96 11.57 -10.67
N LEU A 4 -15.10 10.62 -11.05
CA LEU A 4 -15.13 9.24 -10.59
C LEU A 4 -14.07 9.03 -9.50
N TYR A 5 -14.47 8.51 -8.34
CA TYR A 5 -13.55 8.05 -7.31
C TYR A 5 -13.55 6.52 -7.27
N VAL A 6 -12.37 5.90 -7.40
CA VAL A 6 -12.22 4.44 -7.33
C VAL A 6 -11.91 4.01 -5.89
N LYS A 7 -12.87 3.31 -5.25
CA LYS A 7 -12.71 2.73 -3.92
C LYS A 7 -11.98 1.39 -4.01
N SER A 8 -10.69 1.41 -3.74
CA SER A 8 -9.82 0.22 -3.73
C SER A 8 -9.66 -0.40 -2.33
N ALA A 9 -9.65 0.42 -1.30
CA ALA A 9 -9.53 -0.02 0.09
C ALA A 9 -10.81 -0.72 0.60
N PHE A 10 -10.65 -1.55 1.63
CA PHE A 10 -11.80 -2.07 2.37
C PHE A 10 -12.52 -0.93 3.08
N GLU A 11 -11.75 -0.10 3.79
CA GLU A 11 -12.26 1.14 4.34
C GLU A 11 -12.81 2.02 3.21
N GLY A 12 -13.98 2.63 3.46
CA GLY A 12 -14.50 3.65 2.56
C GLY A 12 -13.58 4.86 2.49
N PRO A 13 -13.77 5.73 1.48
CA PRO A 13 -13.05 6.98 1.44
C PRO A 13 -13.44 7.87 2.63
N SER A 14 -12.65 8.92 2.84
CA SER A 14 -12.88 9.86 3.94
C SER A 14 -14.30 10.43 3.93
N ARG A 15 -14.75 10.99 5.07
CA ARG A 15 -16.07 11.62 5.17
C ARG A 15 -16.28 12.67 4.08
N THR A 16 -15.25 13.45 3.74
CA THR A 16 -15.34 14.48 2.69
C THR A 16 -15.70 13.92 1.31
N PHE A 17 -15.13 12.79 0.89
CA PHE A 17 -15.50 12.17 -0.39
C PHE A 17 -16.91 11.59 -0.36
N ARG A 18 -17.35 11.03 0.78
CA ARG A 18 -18.72 10.51 0.95
C ARG A 18 -19.77 11.62 0.95
N ASP A 19 -19.48 12.73 1.62
CA ASP A 19 -20.33 13.91 1.63
C ASP A 19 -20.41 14.49 0.20
N ALA A 20 -19.28 14.55 -0.52
CA ALA A 20 -19.25 14.98 -1.93
C ALA A 20 -20.04 14.05 -2.88
N GLU A 21 -20.03 12.74 -2.65
CA GLU A 21 -20.90 11.81 -3.38
C GLU A 21 -22.38 12.08 -3.10
N ALA A 22 -22.75 12.26 -1.82
CA ALA A 22 -24.12 12.57 -1.44
C ALA A 22 -24.63 13.90 -2.02
N GLU A 23 -23.73 14.85 -2.27
CA GLU A 23 -23.99 16.12 -2.94
C GLU A 23 -23.97 16.02 -4.48
N GLY A 24 -23.65 14.86 -5.05
CA GLY A 24 -23.59 14.64 -6.49
C GLY A 24 -22.36 15.25 -7.17
N LEU A 25 -21.32 15.61 -6.42
CA LEU A 25 -20.07 16.17 -6.95
C LEU A 25 -19.16 15.10 -7.55
N LEU A 26 -19.30 13.84 -7.10
CA LEU A 26 -18.55 12.70 -7.61
C LEU A 26 -19.37 11.42 -7.49
N THR A 27 -18.95 10.38 -8.20
CA THR A 27 -19.46 9.01 -8.08
C THR A 27 -18.37 8.14 -7.44
N ILE A 28 -18.68 7.39 -6.38
CA ILE A 28 -17.77 6.38 -5.82
C ILE A 28 -18.12 5.02 -6.44
N VAL A 29 -17.14 4.37 -7.04
CA VAL A 29 -17.28 2.99 -7.55
C VAL A 29 -16.28 2.08 -6.84
N ALA A 30 -16.73 0.91 -6.39
CA ALA A 30 -15.80 -0.11 -5.91
C ALA A 30 -14.89 -0.56 -7.05
N GLN A 31 -13.61 -0.78 -6.79
CA GLN A 31 -12.67 -1.13 -7.86
C GLN A 31 -13.07 -2.40 -8.63
N ALA A 32 -13.62 -3.41 -7.95
CA ALA A 32 -14.14 -4.63 -8.57
C ALA A 32 -15.31 -4.38 -9.56
N ASP A 33 -16.00 -3.25 -9.44
CA ASP A 33 -17.11 -2.83 -10.29
C ASP A 33 -16.69 -1.80 -11.35
N LEU A 34 -15.43 -1.34 -11.34
CA LEU A 34 -14.93 -0.39 -12.32
C LEU A 34 -14.94 -1.02 -13.73
N ARG A 35 -15.45 -0.26 -14.70
CA ARG A 35 -15.61 -0.69 -16.10
C ARG A 35 -15.29 0.48 -17.03
N ALA A 36 -15.11 0.18 -18.32
CA ALA A 36 -14.81 1.19 -19.34
C ALA A 36 -15.90 2.28 -19.44
N GLU A 37 -17.16 1.93 -19.19
CA GLU A 37 -18.31 2.85 -19.24
C GLU A 37 -18.24 3.89 -18.14
N HIS A 38 -17.77 3.50 -16.94
CA HIS A 38 -17.52 4.44 -15.85
C HIS A 38 -16.49 5.48 -16.27
N LEU A 39 -15.38 5.03 -16.85
CA LEU A 39 -14.37 5.94 -17.38
C LEU A 39 -14.97 6.81 -18.49
N ALA A 40 -15.69 6.25 -19.46
CA ALA A 40 -16.31 6.98 -20.57
C ALA A 40 -17.32 8.07 -20.13
N GLY A 41 -18.07 7.81 -19.06
CA GLY A 41 -19.11 8.71 -18.54
C GLY A 41 -18.61 9.85 -17.64
N HIS A 42 -17.30 9.91 -17.33
CA HIS A 42 -16.72 10.89 -16.42
C HIS A 42 -15.59 11.71 -17.08
N GLY A 43 -15.37 12.91 -16.54
CA GLY A 43 -14.29 13.83 -16.94
C GLY A 43 -13.14 13.91 -15.93
N GLY A 44 -13.38 13.51 -14.68
CA GLY A 44 -12.37 13.37 -13.63
C GLY A 44 -12.24 11.94 -13.12
N LEU A 45 -11.04 11.55 -12.71
CA LEU A 45 -10.72 10.26 -12.09
C LEU A 45 -9.83 10.49 -10.87
N ILE A 46 -10.17 9.93 -9.72
CA ILE A 46 -9.37 9.95 -8.50
C ILE A 46 -9.09 8.50 -8.08
N THR A 47 -7.81 8.18 -7.91
CA THR A 47 -7.36 6.87 -7.44
C THR A 47 -6.47 7.00 -6.21
N SER A 48 -6.69 6.12 -5.22
CA SER A 48 -5.91 6.05 -3.99
C SER A 48 -4.60 5.28 -4.16
N ASN A 49 -3.72 5.37 -3.16
CA ASN A 49 -2.48 4.61 -3.06
C ASN A 49 -2.70 3.08 -2.93
N GLN A 50 -3.93 2.63 -2.74
CA GLN A 50 -4.32 1.21 -2.71
C GLN A 50 -4.88 0.69 -4.06
N LEU A 51 -4.82 1.49 -5.13
CA LEU A 51 -5.27 1.08 -6.46
C LEU A 51 -4.68 -0.27 -6.87
N ASP A 52 -5.53 -1.23 -7.23
CA ASP A 52 -5.09 -2.46 -7.90
C ASP A 52 -4.63 -2.11 -9.32
N GLN A 53 -3.32 -1.98 -9.52
CA GLN A 53 -2.76 -1.62 -10.81
C GLN A 53 -2.77 -2.79 -11.80
N ASN A 54 -2.92 -4.04 -11.33
CA ASN A 54 -3.03 -5.20 -12.22
C ASN A 54 -4.40 -5.21 -12.91
N GLU A 55 -5.48 -4.99 -12.17
CA GLU A 55 -6.83 -4.85 -12.76
C GLU A 55 -6.93 -3.65 -13.70
N MET A 56 -6.18 -2.57 -13.42
CA MET A 56 -6.14 -1.41 -14.31
C MET A 56 -5.45 -1.69 -15.65
N LEU A 57 -4.62 -2.73 -15.77
CA LEU A 57 -4.02 -3.12 -17.06
C LEU A 57 -5.09 -3.48 -18.09
N ASP A 58 -6.16 -4.14 -17.65
CA ASP A 58 -7.31 -4.51 -18.50
C ASP A 58 -8.13 -3.29 -18.95
N LEU A 59 -7.97 -2.16 -18.26
CA LEU A 59 -8.67 -0.90 -18.56
C LEU A 59 -7.78 0.14 -19.25
N THR A 60 -6.54 -0.20 -19.62
CA THR A 60 -5.59 0.75 -20.26
C THR A 60 -6.14 1.42 -21.50
N ALA A 61 -6.86 0.70 -22.36
CA ALA A 61 -7.50 1.27 -23.54
C ALA A 61 -8.58 2.31 -23.19
N ALA A 62 -9.39 2.04 -22.16
CA ALA A 62 -10.42 2.94 -21.68
C ALA A 62 -9.83 4.15 -20.93
N LEU A 63 -8.76 3.95 -20.15
CA LEU A 63 -8.03 5.01 -19.47
C LEU A 63 -7.36 5.96 -20.48
N ARG A 64 -6.75 5.41 -21.54
CA ARG A 64 -6.22 6.22 -22.65
C ARG A 64 -7.32 7.04 -23.32
N ALA A 65 -8.45 6.41 -23.67
CA ALA A 65 -9.59 7.12 -24.26
C ALA A 65 -10.20 8.17 -23.30
N PHE A 66 -10.09 7.98 -21.98
CA PHE A 66 -10.42 8.98 -20.95
C PHE A 66 -9.52 10.20 -21.01
N LEU A 67 -8.21 9.99 -21.07
CA LEU A 67 -7.27 11.09 -21.15
C LEU A 67 -7.32 11.81 -22.50
N ASP A 68 -7.34 11.09 -23.62
CA ASP A 68 -7.31 11.67 -24.97
C ASP A 68 -8.48 12.62 -25.25
N ARG A 69 -9.63 12.43 -24.60
CA ARG A 69 -10.78 13.35 -24.70
C ARG A 69 -10.77 14.49 -23.68
N GLY A 70 -9.66 14.70 -22.97
CA GLY A 70 -9.48 15.79 -22.01
C GLY A 70 -9.69 15.42 -20.55
N GLY A 71 -9.80 14.13 -20.21
CA GLY A 71 -10.00 13.67 -18.84
C GLY A 71 -8.85 14.04 -17.90
N ARG A 72 -9.16 14.20 -16.61
CA ARG A 72 -8.18 14.55 -15.56
C ARG A 72 -8.05 13.43 -14.54
N TRP A 73 -6.85 12.87 -14.39
CA TRP A 73 -6.58 11.80 -13.45
C TRP A 73 -5.69 12.28 -12.29
N PHE A 74 -6.21 12.20 -11.08
CA PHE A 74 -5.46 12.39 -9.84
C PHE A 74 -5.03 11.02 -9.28
N PHE A 75 -3.73 10.74 -9.34
CA PHE A 75 -3.12 9.49 -8.91
C PHE A 75 -2.33 9.67 -7.61
N ASN A 76 -2.67 8.88 -6.59
CA ASN A 76 -1.85 8.71 -5.39
C ASN A 76 -1.15 7.35 -5.42
N GLY A 77 0.09 7.30 -4.92
CA GLY A 77 0.83 6.06 -4.73
C GLY A 77 2.04 5.93 -5.65
N HIS A 78 2.63 4.74 -5.61
CA HIS A 78 3.78 4.39 -6.44
C HIS A 78 3.29 3.74 -7.73
N MET A 79 3.62 4.32 -8.89
CA MET A 79 3.29 3.77 -10.20
C MET A 79 4.19 2.56 -10.51
N LEU A 80 3.73 1.33 -10.35
CA LEU A 80 4.53 0.12 -10.64
C LEU A 80 4.11 -0.57 -11.94
N ARG A 81 2.92 -0.25 -12.46
CA ARG A 81 2.49 -0.55 -13.82
C ARG A 81 2.37 0.77 -14.58
N PRO A 82 3.22 1.09 -15.56
CA PRO A 82 3.03 2.27 -16.40
C PRO A 82 1.72 2.19 -17.23
N LEU A 83 0.59 2.59 -16.63
CA LEU A 83 -0.76 2.42 -17.18
C LEU A 83 -1.06 3.33 -18.39
N VAL A 84 -0.22 4.35 -18.61
CA VAL A 84 -0.33 5.30 -19.71
C VAL A 84 1.06 5.47 -20.33
N ALA A 85 1.13 5.49 -21.66
CA ALA A 85 2.38 5.71 -22.37
C ALA A 85 3.05 7.02 -21.90
N GLY A 86 4.37 7.00 -21.71
CA GLY A 86 5.15 8.13 -21.18
C GLY A 86 5.28 8.15 -19.66
N MET A 87 4.42 7.46 -18.90
CA MET A 87 4.63 7.28 -17.47
C MET A 87 5.78 6.32 -17.19
N ALA A 88 6.53 6.58 -16.12
CA ALA A 88 7.61 5.73 -15.66
C ALA A 88 7.25 5.01 -14.36
N GLN A 89 7.94 3.91 -14.11
CA GLN A 89 7.87 3.19 -12.83
C GLN A 89 8.41 4.05 -11.70
N TYR A 90 7.73 4.06 -10.55
CA TYR A 90 8.18 4.68 -9.30
C TYR A 90 9.61 4.29 -8.94
N ARG A 91 10.35 5.25 -8.39
CA ARG A 91 11.73 5.07 -7.92
C ARG A 91 11.89 5.70 -6.54
N PRO A 92 12.32 4.94 -5.53
CA PRO A 92 12.65 5.52 -4.24
C PRO A 92 13.96 6.30 -4.32
N ILE A 93 14.14 7.26 -3.41
CA ILE A 93 15.46 7.85 -3.16
C ILE A 93 16.38 6.74 -2.63
N ALA A 94 17.55 6.57 -3.24
CA ALA A 94 18.57 5.63 -2.81
C ALA A 94 19.16 6.07 -1.47
N GLU A 95 19.24 5.13 -0.52
CA GLU A 95 19.85 5.33 0.80
C GLU A 95 19.43 6.65 1.48
N PRO A 96 18.10 6.88 1.66
CA PRO A 96 17.61 8.19 2.03
C PRO A 96 17.98 8.55 3.47
N ARG A 97 18.31 9.83 3.68
CA ARG A 97 18.53 10.47 4.98
C ARG A 97 17.34 11.37 5.31
N ARG A 98 17.20 11.79 6.57
CA ARG A 98 16.08 12.66 6.99
C ARG A 98 15.92 13.91 6.11
N ALA A 99 17.01 14.57 5.74
CA ALA A 99 16.97 15.78 4.91
C ALA A 99 16.45 15.50 3.48
N ASP A 100 16.54 14.27 2.99
CA ASP A 100 16.00 13.88 1.69
C ASP A 100 14.46 13.84 1.67
N PHE A 101 13.81 13.98 2.83
CA PHE A 101 12.35 14.07 2.97
C PHE A 101 11.84 15.49 3.23
N ASP A 102 12.72 16.50 3.19
CA ASP A 102 12.28 17.89 3.30
C ASP A 102 11.42 18.26 2.09
N LEU A 103 10.23 18.81 2.32
CA LEU A 103 9.27 19.12 1.26
C LEU A 103 9.38 20.59 0.85
N ALA A 104 9.54 20.84 -0.45
CA ALA A 104 9.63 22.19 -1.00
C ALA A 104 8.73 22.37 -2.23
N ALA A 105 8.14 23.56 -2.37
CA ALA A 105 7.40 23.95 -3.56
C ALA A 105 8.38 24.27 -4.69
N VAL A 106 8.07 23.78 -5.89
CA VAL A 106 8.81 24.09 -7.13
C VAL A 106 7.97 25.02 -8.00
N ASN A 107 6.71 24.67 -8.23
CA ASN A 107 5.74 25.51 -8.93
C ASN A 107 4.44 25.59 -8.13
N ALA A 108 3.75 26.73 -8.23
CA ALA A 108 2.46 26.91 -7.58
C ALA A 108 1.40 25.96 -8.18
N HIS A 109 0.51 25.46 -7.34
CA HIS A 109 -0.61 24.64 -7.79
C HIS A 109 -1.80 24.81 -6.83
N PRO A 110 -3.04 25.00 -7.34
CA PRO A 110 -4.22 25.34 -6.53
C PRO A 110 -4.51 24.41 -5.35
N ILE A 111 -4.11 23.14 -5.46
CA ILE A 111 -4.23 22.15 -4.36
C ILE A 111 -3.48 22.61 -3.10
N PHE A 112 -2.34 23.28 -3.25
CA PHE A 112 -1.47 23.70 -2.16
C PHE A 112 -1.59 25.19 -1.81
N ASP A 113 -2.45 25.95 -2.48
CA ASP A 113 -2.55 27.40 -2.27
C ASP A 113 -2.78 27.76 -0.79
N GLY A 114 -1.90 28.61 -0.27
CA GLY A 114 -1.92 29.07 1.13
C GLY A 114 -1.55 28.00 2.17
N ILE A 115 -1.16 26.79 1.76
CA ILE A 115 -0.68 25.73 2.67
C ILE A 115 0.83 25.87 2.84
N ASP A 116 1.27 26.05 4.09
CA ASP A 116 2.67 25.86 4.45
C ASP A 116 3.03 24.37 4.32
N LEU A 117 3.88 24.03 3.36
CA LEU A 117 4.27 22.64 3.07
C LEU A 117 4.96 21.95 4.25
N LYS A 118 5.52 22.68 5.22
CA LYS A 118 6.05 22.07 6.46
C LYS A 118 4.97 21.34 7.26
N LYS A 119 3.70 21.72 7.10
CA LYS A 119 2.53 21.06 7.69
C LYS A 119 2.18 19.73 7.02
N LEU A 120 2.67 19.49 5.80
CA LEU A 120 2.49 18.26 5.05
C LEU A 120 3.73 17.35 5.14
N GLU A 121 4.92 17.95 5.31
CA GLU A 121 6.20 17.25 5.43
C GLU A 121 6.25 16.28 6.60
N THR A 122 5.76 16.71 7.76
CA THR A 122 5.89 15.97 9.02
C THR A 122 4.55 15.81 9.73
N ASN A 123 4.47 14.74 10.53
CA ASN A 123 3.42 14.53 11.51
C ASN A 123 4.11 14.23 12.85
N LYS A 124 3.87 15.04 13.88
CA LYS A 124 4.61 15.02 15.15
C LYS A 124 6.13 15.12 14.98
N GLY A 125 6.60 15.80 13.93
CA GLY A 125 8.03 15.92 13.60
C GLY A 125 8.66 14.70 12.91
N VAL A 126 7.90 13.62 12.70
CA VAL A 126 8.34 12.46 11.90
C VAL A 126 8.07 12.74 10.42
N ALA A 127 9.09 12.57 9.58
CA ALA A 127 9.02 12.82 8.14
C ALA A 127 8.96 11.54 7.29
N GLY A 128 8.71 11.73 5.99
CA GLY A 128 8.70 10.65 5.00
C GLY A 128 7.37 9.91 4.91
N PHE A 129 6.28 10.46 5.49
CA PHE A 129 4.90 10.02 5.22
C PHE A 129 4.35 10.56 3.89
N TYR A 130 4.83 11.75 3.49
CA TYR A 130 4.40 12.45 2.27
C TYR A 130 4.88 11.75 1.00
N GLY A 131 6.12 11.27 0.99
CA GLY A 131 6.72 10.55 -0.13
C GLY A 131 8.18 10.21 0.15
N ARG A 132 8.73 9.26 -0.60
CA ARG A 132 10.10 8.74 -0.41
C ARG A 132 10.88 8.58 -1.72
N GLY A 133 10.40 9.24 -2.76
CA GLY A 133 10.82 9.03 -4.13
C GLY A 133 9.91 9.77 -5.07
N CYS A 134 9.91 9.35 -6.33
CA CYS A 134 9.05 9.91 -7.35
C CYS A 134 8.52 8.82 -8.26
N ASN A 135 7.33 9.04 -8.80
CA ASN A 135 6.98 8.51 -10.12
C ASN A 135 7.75 9.41 -11.10
N PRO A 136 8.82 8.97 -11.78
CA PRO A 136 9.63 9.90 -12.56
C PRO A 136 8.79 10.63 -13.62
N PRO A 137 8.81 11.99 -13.65
CA PRO A 137 7.95 12.74 -14.54
C PRO A 137 8.33 12.55 -16.02
N PRO A 138 7.36 12.58 -16.95
CA PRO A 138 7.60 12.85 -18.36
C PRO A 138 8.40 14.14 -18.58
N GLU A 139 9.03 14.28 -19.75
CA GLU A 139 9.96 15.39 -20.03
C GLU A 139 9.31 16.79 -19.96
N ASP A 140 8.03 16.87 -20.31
CA ASP A 140 7.21 18.09 -20.38
C ASP A 140 6.26 18.27 -19.17
N ALA A 141 6.42 17.45 -18.12
CA ALA A 141 5.60 17.59 -16.92
C ALA A 141 6.06 18.78 -16.05
N VAL A 142 5.08 19.45 -15.44
CA VAL A 142 5.29 20.52 -14.48
C VAL A 142 5.46 19.93 -13.10
N ILE A 143 6.64 20.13 -12.51
CA ILE A 143 6.94 19.62 -11.17
C ILE A 143 6.38 20.60 -10.15
N VAL A 144 5.53 20.11 -9.24
CA VAL A 144 4.81 20.92 -8.27
C VAL A 144 5.58 20.99 -6.96
N ASN A 145 5.93 19.84 -6.38
CA ASN A 145 6.72 19.75 -5.16
C ASN A 145 7.89 18.77 -5.33
N GLY A 146 9.01 19.10 -4.68
CA GLY A 146 10.23 18.30 -4.64
C GLY A 146 10.60 17.88 -3.23
N LEU A 147 11.32 16.75 -3.13
CA LEU A 147 11.90 16.25 -1.89
C LEU A 147 13.41 16.49 -1.85
N GLY A 148 13.89 17.00 -0.73
CA GLY A 148 15.31 17.16 -0.42
C GLY A 148 16.03 18.20 -1.28
N PRO A 149 17.37 18.32 -1.11
CA PRO A 149 18.19 19.33 -1.78
C PRO A 149 18.14 19.27 -3.30
N GLU A 150 17.98 18.08 -3.88
CA GLU A 150 17.92 17.83 -5.31
C GLU A 150 16.50 17.92 -5.89
N ALA A 151 15.52 18.30 -5.08
CA ALA A 151 14.12 18.47 -5.48
C ALA A 151 13.55 17.26 -6.23
N VAL A 152 13.70 16.05 -5.66
CA VAL A 152 13.15 14.81 -6.23
C VAL A 152 11.63 14.96 -6.44
N PRO A 153 11.09 14.86 -7.68
CA PRO A 153 9.71 15.22 -8.00
C PRO A 153 8.63 14.31 -7.38
N VAL A 154 8.22 14.57 -6.14
CA VAL A 154 7.16 13.81 -5.49
C VAL A 154 5.78 14.12 -6.05
N ASP A 155 5.56 15.37 -6.44
CA ASP A 155 4.31 15.84 -7.06
C ASP A 155 4.59 16.50 -8.40
N TRP A 156 3.82 16.12 -9.41
CA TRP A 156 3.88 16.77 -10.71
C TRP A 156 2.55 16.64 -11.45
N VAL A 157 2.34 17.57 -12.38
CA VAL A 157 1.25 17.55 -13.35
C VAL A 157 1.81 17.38 -14.74
N TRP A 158 1.25 16.43 -15.49
CA TRP A 158 1.51 16.28 -16.91
C TRP A 158 0.29 16.69 -17.72
N VAL A 159 0.44 17.74 -18.51
CA VAL A 159 -0.54 18.11 -19.55
C VAL A 159 -0.14 17.34 -20.80
N ARG A 160 -0.89 16.28 -21.11
CA ARG A 160 -0.50 15.34 -22.17
C ARG A 160 -0.63 15.97 -23.56
N PRO A 161 0.31 15.69 -24.49
CA PRO A 161 0.20 16.14 -25.88
C PRO A 161 -1.07 15.66 -26.58
N GLU A 162 -1.52 14.43 -26.32
CA GLU A 162 -2.74 13.87 -26.93
C GLU A 162 -4.04 14.34 -26.25
N GLY A 163 -3.93 15.12 -25.17
CA GLY A 163 -5.05 15.59 -24.37
C GLY A 163 -5.14 14.95 -22.99
N GLY A 164 -5.85 15.66 -22.12
CA GLY A 164 -6.03 15.29 -20.72
C GLY A 164 -4.89 15.73 -19.81
N ARG A 165 -5.05 15.48 -18.51
CA ARG A 165 -4.07 15.83 -17.48
C ARG A 165 -3.92 14.73 -16.46
N ILE A 166 -2.71 14.53 -15.97
CA ILE A 166 -2.41 13.63 -14.86
C ILE A 166 -1.74 14.42 -13.75
N PHE A 167 -2.29 14.39 -12.55
CA PHE A 167 -1.58 14.79 -11.33
C PHE A 167 -1.08 13.51 -10.67
N SER A 168 0.22 13.40 -10.45
CA SER A 168 0.83 12.26 -9.79
C SER A 168 1.44 12.68 -8.46
N HIS A 169 0.95 12.09 -7.37
CA HIS A 169 1.51 12.15 -6.03
C HIS A 169 2.17 10.82 -5.67
N ALA A 170 3.50 10.82 -5.50
CA ALA A 170 4.30 9.63 -5.24
C ALA A 170 4.39 9.26 -3.74
N GLY A 171 3.23 9.11 -3.09
CA GLY A 171 3.12 8.84 -1.66
C GLY A 171 1.77 8.24 -1.23
N ASN A 172 1.49 8.24 0.08
CA ASN A 172 0.17 7.89 0.60
C ASN A 172 -0.89 8.90 0.12
N ASP A 173 -2.18 8.60 0.27
CA ASP A 173 -3.23 9.52 -0.17
C ASP A 173 -3.02 10.95 0.33
N LEU A 174 -2.85 11.90 -0.61
CA LEU A 174 -2.57 13.30 -0.31
C LEU A 174 -3.67 13.90 0.58
N SER A 175 -4.92 13.48 0.36
CA SER A 175 -6.08 13.87 1.17
C SER A 175 -6.01 13.44 2.64
N THR A 176 -5.00 12.68 3.05
CA THR A 176 -4.79 12.24 4.44
C THR A 176 -3.64 12.98 5.13
N MET A 177 -2.95 13.87 4.41
CA MET A 177 -1.79 14.62 4.92
C MET A 177 -2.20 15.80 5.80
N GLY A 178 -1.27 16.23 6.66
CA GLY A 178 -1.47 17.41 7.51
C GLY A 178 -2.57 17.26 8.56
N ARG A 179 -2.77 16.05 9.10
CA ARG A 179 -3.82 15.75 10.10
C ARG A 179 -3.75 16.64 11.35
N GLU A 180 -2.54 16.97 11.80
CA GLU A 180 -2.35 17.88 12.95
C GLU A 180 -2.83 19.30 12.70
N TRP A 181 -3.05 19.64 11.43
CA TRP A 181 -3.36 20.98 10.94
C TRP A 181 -4.74 21.06 10.27
N ASP A 182 -5.56 20.01 10.42
CA ASP A 182 -6.91 19.91 9.83
C ASP A 182 -6.95 20.13 8.30
N LEU A 183 -5.88 19.76 7.61
CA LEU A 183 -5.78 19.86 6.15
C LEU A 183 -6.48 18.74 5.34
N PRO A 184 -6.77 17.52 5.86
CA PRO A 184 -7.35 16.44 5.07
C PRO A 184 -8.60 16.82 4.26
N ALA A 185 -9.59 17.46 4.90
CA ALA A 185 -10.83 17.85 4.23
C ALA A 185 -10.59 18.91 3.14
N THR A 186 -9.70 19.88 3.41
CA THR A 186 -9.32 20.92 2.46
C THR A 186 -8.62 20.32 1.24
N LEU A 187 -7.67 19.40 1.44
CA LEU A 187 -6.96 18.72 0.37
C LEU A 187 -7.92 17.85 -0.45
N ALA A 188 -8.81 17.09 0.18
CA ALA A 188 -9.83 16.29 -0.51
C ALA A 188 -10.73 17.17 -1.41
N ALA A 189 -11.25 18.27 -0.89
CA ALA A 189 -12.09 19.19 -1.66
C ALA A 189 -11.36 19.79 -2.86
N ARG A 190 -10.09 20.18 -2.70
CA ARG A 190 -9.27 20.72 -3.78
C ARG A 190 -8.89 19.69 -4.84
N ILE A 191 -8.66 18.43 -4.43
CA ILE A 191 -8.44 17.31 -5.35
C ILE A 191 -9.70 17.08 -6.21
N ILE A 192 -10.88 17.06 -5.60
CA ILE A 192 -12.17 16.94 -6.31
C ILE A 192 -12.32 18.10 -7.30
N ALA A 193 -12.12 19.35 -6.86
CA ALA A 193 -12.24 20.53 -7.72
C ALA A 193 -11.26 20.50 -8.91
N TRP A 194 -10.00 20.08 -8.68
CA TRP A 194 -9.02 19.95 -9.75
C TRP A 194 -9.42 18.85 -10.76
N ALA A 195 -9.84 17.69 -10.27
CA ALA A 195 -10.31 16.59 -11.10
C ALA A 195 -11.57 16.96 -11.89
N ASP A 196 -12.42 17.85 -11.35
CA ASP A 196 -13.65 18.30 -11.99
C ASP A 196 -13.45 19.33 -13.11
N GLY A 197 -12.22 19.80 -13.31
CA GLY A 197 -11.91 20.79 -14.34
C GLY A 197 -11.36 22.12 -13.82
N GLY A 198 -11.07 22.23 -12.52
CA GLY A 198 -10.56 23.45 -11.90
C GLY A 198 -9.22 23.95 -12.45
N GLU A 199 -8.71 25.03 -11.89
CA GLU A 199 -7.42 25.60 -12.28
C GLU A 199 -6.26 24.61 -12.08
N CYS A 200 -5.20 24.80 -12.85
CA CYS A 200 -4.04 23.92 -12.90
C CYS A 200 -2.79 24.76 -13.12
N ALA A 201 -1.62 24.25 -12.73
CA ALA A 201 -0.35 24.88 -13.07
C ALA A 201 -0.22 25.05 -14.59
N ASP A 202 0.27 26.22 -15.03
CA ASP A 202 0.49 26.55 -16.43
C ASP A 202 1.89 26.06 -16.87
N PRO A 203 1.97 25.08 -17.80
CA PRO A 203 3.24 24.58 -18.32
C PRO A 203 4.11 25.64 -19.00
N VAL A 204 3.52 26.72 -19.53
CA VAL A 204 4.25 27.78 -20.23
C VAL A 204 5.04 28.65 -19.25
N THR A 205 4.49 28.90 -18.06
CA THR A 205 5.13 29.74 -17.04
C THR A 205 5.88 28.95 -15.98
N ALA A 206 5.78 27.61 -16.01
CA ALA A 206 6.40 26.75 -15.03
C ALA A 206 7.94 26.82 -15.10
N SER A 207 8.55 26.89 -13.92
CA SER A 207 10.00 26.72 -13.80
C SER A 207 10.35 25.24 -13.99
N GLY A 208 11.31 24.98 -14.87
CA GLY A 208 11.91 23.66 -14.99
C GLY A 208 12.85 23.36 -13.82
N ILE A 209 13.08 22.08 -13.54
CA ILE A 209 14.18 21.64 -12.68
C ILE A 209 15.18 20.83 -13.50
N GLY A 210 16.44 20.84 -13.07
CA GLY A 210 17.47 19.98 -13.66
C GLY A 210 17.17 18.49 -13.44
N LYS A 211 17.73 17.62 -14.29
CA LYS A 211 17.56 16.16 -14.19
C LYS A 211 18.50 15.50 -13.17
N CYS A 212 19.25 16.27 -12.37
CA CYS A 212 20.20 15.77 -11.37
C CYS A 212 19.54 14.91 -10.28
N TYR A 213 18.25 15.14 -9.99
CA TYR A 213 17.49 14.29 -9.06
C TYR A 213 17.53 12.80 -9.43
N ARG A 214 17.74 12.46 -10.71
CA ARG A 214 17.80 11.07 -11.18
C ARG A 214 18.98 10.30 -10.59
N GLU A 215 20.08 10.98 -10.28
CA GLU A 215 21.26 10.39 -9.64
C GLU A 215 20.97 9.99 -8.18
N ARG A 216 19.91 10.54 -7.57
CA ARG A 216 19.46 10.18 -6.21
C ARG A 216 18.52 8.97 -6.20
N LEU A 217 18.08 8.46 -7.34
CA LEU A 217 17.08 7.40 -7.41
C LEU A 217 17.74 6.02 -7.43
N ALA A 218 17.20 5.07 -6.65
CA ALA A 218 17.60 3.66 -6.75
C ALA A 218 17.22 3.09 -8.11
N ASP A 219 17.81 1.96 -8.54
CA ASP A 219 17.56 1.30 -9.83
C ASP A 219 16.11 0.81 -10.05
N ALA A 220 15.76 0.52 -11.31
CA ALA A 220 14.42 0.02 -11.65
C ALA A 220 14.35 -1.42 -11.14
N GLU A 221 13.20 -1.79 -10.59
CA GLU A 221 12.95 -3.19 -10.22
C GLU A 221 12.08 -3.85 -11.30
N GLU A 222 12.24 -5.15 -11.48
CA GLU A 222 11.36 -5.94 -12.35
C GLU A 222 10.18 -6.50 -11.57
N TYR A 223 8.98 -6.38 -12.14
CA TYR A 223 7.74 -6.89 -11.56
C TYR A 223 7.01 -7.75 -12.61
N PRO A 224 7.34 -9.05 -12.72
CA PRO A 224 6.83 -9.92 -13.78
C PRO A 224 5.34 -10.26 -13.70
N GLY A 225 4.63 -9.85 -12.64
CA GLY A 225 3.22 -10.16 -12.43
C GLY A 225 3.00 -11.51 -11.75
N PHE A 226 1.81 -12.08 -12.01
CA PHE A 226 1.40 -13.36 -11.43
C PHE A 226 2.33 -14.50 -11.84
N LYS A 227 2.51 -15.44 -10.90
CA LYS A 227 3.47 -16.54 -11.00
C LYS A 227 2.79 -17.83 -10.57
N THR A 228 3.15 -18.93 -11.22
CA THR A 228 2.83 -20.28 -10.72
C THR A 228 4.02 -21.19 -10.99
N ALA A 229 4.69 -21.62 -9.93
CA ALA A 229 5.78 -22.58 -10.02
C ALA A 229 5.22 -23.99 -10.32
N PRO A 230 5.73 -24.70 -11.35
CA PRO A 230 5.37 -26.08 -11.59
C PRO A 230 6.02 -26.99 -10.53
N GLN A 231 5.24 -27.94 -10.01
CA GLN A 231 5.75 -29.15 -9.32
C GLN A 231 6.47 -28.99 -7.95
N VAL A 232 6.14 -27.97 -7.16
CA VAL A 232 6.53 -27.94 -5.73
C VAL A 232 5.45 -28.61 -4.87
N LYS A 233 5.85 -29.44 -3.89
CA LYS A 233 4.94 -30.24 -3.05
C LYS A 233 4.13 -29.39 -2.07
N ARG A 234 4.79 -28.46 -1.37
CA ARG A 234 4.18 -27.48 -0.46
C ARG A 234 4.48 -26.08 -1.01
N ARG A 235 3.51 -25.45 -1.68
CA ARG A 235 3.73 -24.13 -2.28
C ARG A 235 3.41 -23.03 -1.30
N LEU A 236 4.19 -21.96 -1.31
CA LEU A 236 3.79 -20.68 -0.75
C LEU A 236 2.94 -19.91 -1.77
N VAL A 237 1.64 -19.81 -1.48
CA VAL A 237 0.63 -19.14 -2.30
C VAL A 237 0.30 -17.79 -1.67
N MET A 238 0.47 -16.70 -2.42
CA MET A 238 0.24 -15.35 -1.93
C MET A 238 -0.68 -14.57 -2.87
N PRO A 239 -1.88 -14.17 -2.42
CA PRO A 239 -2.72 -13.28 -3.20
C PRO A 239 -2.14 -11.86 -3.20
N SER A 240 -2.03 -11.26 -4.39
CA SER A 240 -1.70 -9.85 -4.60
C SER A 240 -2.98 -9.11 -4.99
N SER A 241 -3.25 -8.00 -4.32
CA SER A 241 -4.32 -7.07 -4.69
C SER A 241 -3.85 -5.95 -5.62
N GLY A 242 -2.73 -6.15 -6.32
CA GLY A 242 -2.15 -5.24 -7.32
C GLY A 242 -1.80 -3.82 -6.86
N CYS A 243 -1.94 -3.51 -5.57
CA CYS A 243 -1.43 -2.27 -4.99
C CYS A 243 0.10 -2.29 -4.97
N TYR A 244 0.70 -1.11 -4.94
CA TYR A 244 2.14 -1.00 -5.16
C TYR A 244 2.97 -1.78 -4.13
N TYR A 245 2.54 -1.80 -2.86
CA TYR A 245 3.29 -2.47 -1.81
C TYR A 245 3.19 -4.00 -1.91
N HIS A 246 2.14 -4.55 -2.50
CA HIS A 246 2.06 -5.98 -2.83
C HIS A 246 2.91 -6.31 -4.05
N ILE A 247 2.78 -5.55 -5.14
CA ILE A 247 3.61 -5.75 -6.33
C ILE A 247 5.09 -5.76 -5.95
N ARG A 248 5.56 -4.73 -5.22
CA ARG A 248 6.96 -4.66 -4.80
C ARG A 248 7.37 -5.83 -3.90
N SER A 249 6.57 -6.15 -2.88
CA SER A 249 6.95 -7.17 -1.89
C SER A 249 6.92 -8.59 -2.46
N LEU A 250 6.00 -8.89 -3.38
CA LEU A 250 5.80 -10.25 -3.90
C LEU A 250 6.57 -10.49 -5.20
N GLU A 251 6.60 -9.52 -6.11
CA GLU A 251 7.19 -9.67 -7.44
C GLU A 251 8.64 -9.14 -7.50
N GLY A 252 9.02 -8.31 -6.54
CA GLY A 252 10.35 -7.71 -6.45
C GLY A 252 11.47 -8.73 -6.18
N PRO A 253 12.72 -8.37 -6.51
CA PRO A 253 13.85 -9.31 -6.54
C PRO A 253 14.20 -9.91 -5.17
N CYS A 254 13.85 -9.25 -4.06
CA CYS A 254 14.16 -9.72 -2.71
C CYS A 254 13.49 -11.07 -2.38
N TYR A 255 12.21 -11.22 -2.75
CA TYR A 255 11.38 -12.32 -2.24
C TYR A 255 10.70 -13.14 -3.33
N ARG A 256 10.68 -12.69 -4.59
CA ARG A 256 9.96 -13.38 -5.68
C ARG A 256 10.35 -14.84 -5.89
N GLU A 257 11.60 -15.21 -5.65
CA GLU A 257 12.08 -16.59 -5.79
C GLU A 257 11.65 -17.48 -4.62
N MET A 258 11.30 -16.87 -3.48
CA MET A 258 10.76 -17.58 -2.33
C MET A 258 9.24 -17.80 -2.43
N ILE A 259 8.55 -17.17 -3.37
CA ILE A 259 7.10 -17.31 -3.54
C ILE A 259 6.82 -18.22 -4.74
N ASP A 260 6.01 -19.26 -4.52
CA ASP A 260 5.72 -20.28 -5.54
C ASP A 260 4.54 -19.87 -6.41
N VAL A 261 3.51 -19.26 -5.81
CA VAL A 261 2.32 -18.79 -6.52
C VAL A 261 1.99 -17.37 -6.10
N ILE A 262 1.92 -16.47 -7.08
CA ILE A 262 1.38 -15.12 -6.94
C ILE A 262 0.11 -15.07 -7.77
N THR A 263 -1.02 -14.79 -7.15
CA THR A 263 -2.35 -14.84 -7.78
C THR A 263 -3.25 -13.71 -7.27
N SER A 264 -4.46 -13.55 -7.77
CA SER A 264 -5.44 -12.64 -7.16
C SER A 264 -6.20 -13.34 -6.02
N PRO A 265 -6.79 -12.61 -5.05
CA PRO A 265 -7.71 -13.20 -4.09
C PRO A 265 -8.82 -14.04 -4.76
N GLU A 266 -9.38 -13.57 -5.87
CA GLU A 266 -10.50 -14.20 -6.57
C GLU A 266 -10.13 -15.55 -7.21
N ALA A 267 -8.86 -15.72 -7.57
CA ALA A 267 -8.36 -16.95 -8.18
C ALA A 267 -7.93 -18.01 -7.16
N LEU A 268 -8.03 -17.75 -5.84
CA LEU A 268 -7.61 -18.69 -4.80
C LEU A 268 -8.33 -20.04 -4.88
N GLY A 269 -9.60 -20.07 -5.31
CA GLY A 269 -10.35 -21.32 -5.47
C GLY A 269 -9.73 -22.29 -6.48
N GLU A 270 -9.05 -21.77 -7.50
CA GLU A 270 -8.37 -22.55 -8.53
C GLU A 270 -6.88 -22.74 -8.22
N ALA A 271 -6.26 -21.72 -7.63
CA ALA A 271 -4.83 -21.68 -7.37
C ALA A 271 -4.41 -22.54 -6.17
N LEU A 272 -5.24 -22.66 -5.14
CA LEU A 272 -4.88 -23.28 -3.85
C LEU A 272 -5.11 -24.79 -3.84
N ARG A 273 -4.08 -25.56 -3.46
CA ARG A 273 -4.12 -27.01 -3.25
C ARG A 273 -4.15 -27.34 -1.75
N PRO A 274 -4.62 -28.54 -1.35
CA PRO A 274 -4.73 -28.93 0.06
C PRO A 274 -3.45 -28.77 0.90
N ASP A 275 -2.29 -29.10 0.32
CA ASP A 275 -1.00 -29.08 1.02
C ASP A 275 -0.26 -27.73 0.93
N ASP A 276 -0.86 -26.73 0.27
CA ASP A 276 -0.24 -25.42 0.14
C ASP A 276 -0.27 -24.62 1.46
N THR A 277 0.61 -23.63 1.54
CA THR A 277 0.49 -22.56 2.52
C THR A 277 -0.03 -21.31 1.85
N LEU A 278 -1.21 -20.85 2.27
CA LEU A 278 -1.75 -19.56 1.87
C LEU A 278 -1.20 -18.49 2.81
N TRP A 279 -0.45 -17.52 2.31
CA TRP A 279 -0.10 -16.32 3.06
C TRP A 279 -0.77 -15.11 2.46
N VAL A 280 -1.79 -14.60 3.16
CA VAL A 280 -2.48 -13.35 2.84
C VAL A 280 -1.65 -12.15 3.32
N PRO A 281 -1.09 -11.34 2.40
CA PRO A 281 -0.29 -10.18 2.76
C PRO A 281 -1.07 -9.15 3.59
N CYS A 282 -0.36 -8.42 4.46
CA CYS A 282 -0.96 -7.33 5.23
C CYS A 282 -1.56 -6.27 4.31
N ARG A 283 -2.70 -5.68 4.70
CA ARG A 283 -3.46 -4.71 3.88
C ARG A 283 -3.98 -5.25 2.54
N THR A 284 -4.21 -6.56 2.44
CA THR A 284 -5.12 -7.13 1.43
C THR A 284 -6.54 -6.63 1.71
N PRO A 285 -7.26 -6.04 0.74
CA PRO A 285 -8.62 -5.54 0.96
C PRO A 285 -9.54 -6.65 1.49
N ALA A 286 -10.03 -6.49 2.72
CA ALA A 286 -10.71 -7.55 3.45
C ALA A 286 -11.97 -8.06 2.73
N GLN A 287 -12.69 -7.22 1.97
CA GLN A 287 -13.84 -7.64 1.18
C GLN A 287 -13.50 -8.74 0.17
N ARG A 288 -12.29 -8.69 -0.40
CA ARG A 288 -11.83 -9.70 -1.37
C ARG A 288 -11.60 -11.03 -0.66
N MET A 289 -11.03 -11.01 0.55
CA MET A 289 -10.82 -12.23 1.35
C MET A 289 -12.11 -12.77 2.00
N ILE A 290 -13.05 -11.90 2.39
CA ILE A 290 -14.38 -12.29 2.85
C ILE A 290 -15.10 -13.12 1.78
N ALA A 291 -15.01 -12.71 0.50
CA ALA A 291 -15.57 -13.47 -0.61
C ALA A 291 -14.91 -14.86 -0.79
N GLN A 292 -13.68 -15.05 -0.30
CA GLN A 292 -12.93 -16.30 -0.36
C GLN A 292 -13.05 -17.15 0.92
N ARG A 293 -13.89 -16.76 1.88
CA ARG A 293 -14.02 -17.44 3.18
C ARG A 293 -14.23 -18.95 3.04
N GLU A 294 -15.07 -19.39 2.10
CA GLU A 294 -15.32 -20.83 1.90
C GLU A 294 -14.12 -21.56 1.31
N VAL A 295 -13.33 -20.91 0.45
CA VAL A 295 -12.06 -21.47 -0.05
C VAL A 295 -11.09 -21.68 1.12
N VAL A 296 -10.94 -20.66 1.96
CA VAL A 296 -10.07 -20.68 3.14
C VAL A 296 -10.51 -21.73 4.15
N ASN A 297 -11.82 -21.82 4.44
CA ASN A 297 -12.37 -22.82 5.36
C ASN A 297 -12.11 -24.26 4.87
N ARG A 298 -12.28 -24.52 3.57
CA ARG A 298 -11.97 -25.84 2.98
C ARG A 298 -10.49 -26.17 3.10
N HIS A 299 -9.62 -25.19 2.84
CA HIS A 299 -8.17 -25.34 2.97
C HIS A 299 -7.76 -25.74 4.39
N LEU A 300 -8.23 -24.99 5.40
CA LEU A 300 -8.00 -25.30 6.81
C LEU A 300 -8.60 -26.65 7.22
N SER A 301 -9.79 -27.00 6.71
CA SER A 301 -10.42 -28.30 6.98
C SER A 301 -9.63 -29.48 6.40
N ALA A 302 -8.91 -29.26 5.30
CA ALA A 302 -8.03 -30.26 4.68
C ALA A 302 -6.68 -30.41 5.39
N GLY A 303 -6.38 -29.56 6.39
CA GLY A 303 -5.08 -29.56 7.08
C GLY A 303 -4.07 -28.55 6.54
N GLY A 304 -4.48 -27.68 5.61
CA GLY A 304 -3.63 -26.65 5.04
C GLY A 304 -3.22 -25.56 6.04
N THR A 305 -2.20 -24.77 5.69
CA THR A 305 -1.75 -23.64 6.51
C THR A 305 -2.24 -22.31 5.93
N VAL A 306 -2.72 -21.42 6.79
CA VAL A 306 -3.07 -20.03 6.45
C VAL A 306 -2.30 -19.05 7.32
N ILE A 307 -1.66 -18.07 6.70
CA ILE A 307 -0.95 -16.97 7.35
C ILE A 307 -1.69 -15.67 7.04
N ALA A 308 -2.02 -14.92 8.09
CA ALA A 308 -2.66 -13.62 7.97
C ALA A 308 -1.89 -12.60 8.80
N LEU A 309 -1.25 -11.65 8.12
CA LEU A 309 -0.53 -10.55 8.77
C LEU A 309 -1.43 -9.31 8.89
N GLY A 310 -0.92 -8.28 9.55
CA GLY A 310 -1.66 -7.13 10.06
C GLY A 310 -2.50 -6.40 9.03
N GLU A 311 -3.51 -5.67 9.51
CA GLU A 311 -4.36 -4.81 8.67
C GLU A 311 -5.05 -5.56 7.51
N SER A 312 -5.23 -6.89 7.64
CA SER A 312 -5.99 -7.73 6.71
C SER A 312 -7.41 -8.03 7.22
N LEU A 313 -7.76 -7.53 8.42
CA LEU A 313 -9.02 -7.80 9.13
C LEU A 313 -9.35 -9.30 9.17
N SER A 314 -8.36 -10.11 9.52
CA SER A 314 -8.46 -11.58 9.52
C SER A 314 -9.63 -12.14 10.32
N HIS A 315 -10.08 -11.45 11.37
CA HIS A 315 -11.29 -11.78 12.14
C HIS A 315 -12.59 -11.78 11.33
N LEU A 316 -12.62 -11.17 10.14
CA LEU A 316 -13.80 -11.16 9.26
C LEU A 316 -13.88 -12.35 8.31
N TRP A 317 -12.77 -13.08 8.09
CA TRP A 317 -12.71 -14.14 7.07
C TRP A 317 -11.97 -15.41 7.50
N LEU A 318 -11.22 -15.40 8.61
CA LEU A 318 -10.71 -16.60 9.29
C LEU A 318 -11.68 -17.07 10.38
N PRO A 319 -11.79 -18.40 10.61
CA PRO A 319 -12.54 -18.92 11.73
C PRO A 319 -11.80 -18.69 13.06
N ASN A 320 -12.55 -18.48 14.15
CA ASN A 320 -12.02 -18.45 15.53
C ASN A 320 -10.95 -17.38 15.82
N VAL A 321 -10.95 -16.27 15.09
CA VAL A 321 -10.05 -15.13 15.33
C VAL A 321 -10.79 -14.02 16.07
N ALA A 322 -10.32 -13.67 17.26
CA ALA A 322 -10.81 -12.55 18.05
C ALA A 322 -9.76 -11.44 18.08
N PHE A 323 -10.05 -10.31 17.43
CA PHE A 323 -9.15 -9.16 17.30
C PHE A 323 -9.76 -7.89 17.91
N THR A 324 -8.95 -7.16 18.68
CA THR A 324 -9.29 -5.84 19.19
C THR A 324 -8.38 -4.82 18.54
N GLN A 325 -8.96 -3.95 17.70
CA GLN A 325 -8.22 -2.87 17.05
C GLN A 325 -7.87 -1.77 18.07
N THR A 326 -6.68 -1.19 17.92
CA THR A 326 -6.23 -0.02 18.70
C THR A 326 -5.76 1.09 17.77
N PRO A 327 -5.86 2.37 18.17
CA PRO A 327 -5.21 3.45 17.44
C PRO A 327 -3.71 3.20 17.29
N THR A 328 -3.20 3.34 16.07
CA THR A 328 -1.78 3.16 15.77
C THR A 328 -0.97 4.38 16.24
N ASN A 329 0.01 4.16 17.12
CA ASN A 329 1.00 5.18 17.46
C ASN A 329 2.22 5.08 16.53
N TRP A 330 2.32 6.00 15.57
CA TRP A 330 3.38 6.01 14.56
C TRP A 330 4.68 6.70 14.99
N TRP A 331 4.80 7.12 16.25
CA TRP A 331 5.93 7.95 16.71
C TRP A 331 6.23 7.73 18.20
N TRP A 332 5.91 6.55 18.74
CA TRP A 332 6.18 6.19 20.13
C TRP A 332 7.64 6.40 20.53
N TRP A 333 8.58 6.24 19.59
CA TRP A 333 10.03 6.40 19.84
C TRP A 333 10.49 7.84 20.06
N LEU A 334 9.62 8.84 19.88
CA LEU A 334 9.96 10.24 20.14
C LEU A 334 10.05 10.54 21.64
N GLU A 335 9.42 9.74 22.48
CA GLU A 335 9.51 9.91 23.93
C GLU A 335 10.90 9.46 24.42
N PRO A 336 11.61 10.27 25.24
CA PRO A 336 12.91 9.86 25.78
C PRO A 336 12.83 8.55 26.55
N GLY A 337 13.61 7.55 26.13
CA GLY A 337 13.61 6.22 26.76
C GLY A 337 12.40 5.34 26.37
N ALA A 338 11.65 5.72 25.33
CA ALA A 338 10.50 4.97 24.88
C ALA A 338 10.83 3.52 24.55
N ASP A 339 9.96 2.63 25.01
CA ASP A 339 9.94 1.22 24.70
C ASP A 339 8.48 0.84 24.49
N LEU A 340 8.15 0.36 23.27
CA LEU A 340 6.79 -0.09 22.96
C LEU A 340 6.41 -1.34 23.78
N GLY A 341 7.38 -1.96 24.45
CA GLY A 341 7.19 -3.12 25.32
C GLY A 341 6.94 -4.41 24.55
N VAL A 342 7.12 -4.40 23.22
CA VAL A 342 6.96 -5.59 22.39
C VAL A 342 8.06 -6.59 22.70
N ARG A 343 7.67 -7.84 22.96
CA ARG A 343 8.58 -8.94 23.34
C ARG A 343 8.23 -10.24 22.64
N ILE A 344 9.25 -10.93 22.14
CA ILE A 344 9.15 -12.32 21.68
C ILE A 344 8.97 -13.21 22.91
N SER A 345 7.87 -13.97 22.92
CA SER A 345 7.51 -14.87 24.02
C SER A 345 8.16 -16.25 23.92
N ASN A 346 8.47 -16.70 22.69
CA ASN A 346 9.19 -17.96 22.45
C ASN A 346 10.33 -17.74 21.43
N PRO A 347 11.52 -17.31 21.89
CA PRO A 347 12.66 -17.04 21.00
C PRO A 347 13.27 -18.30 20.37
N ASP A 348 13.03 -19.47 20.96
CA ASP A 348 13.52 -20.76 20.46
C ASP A 348 12.62 -21.36 19.38
N HIS A 349 11.43 -20.79 19.14
CA HIS A 349 10.53 -21.24 18.08
C HIS A 349 11.17 -21.01 16.69
N GLU A 350 11.04 -21.99 15.79
CA GLU A 350 11.70 -21.98 14.47
C GLU A 350 11.37 -20.72 13.65
N LEU A 351 10.11 -20.28 13.66
CA LEU A 351 9.69 -19.02 13.02
C LEU A 351 10.42 -17.77 13.56
N MET A 352 10.86 -17.78 14.82
CA MET A 352 11.53 -16.66 15.48
C MET A 352 13.06 -16.74 15.41
N ALA A 353 13.61 -17.78 14.77
CA ALA A 353 15.05 -17.99 14.70
C ALA A 353 15.79 -16.75 14.15
N GLY A 354 16.67 -16.17 14.96
CA GLY A 354 17.46 -14.99 14.60
C GLY A 354 16.67 -13.68 14.50
N ILE A 355 15.41 -13.65 14.95
CA ILE A 355 14.59 -12.44 15.08
C ILE A 355 14.73 -11.94 16.52
N ALA A 356 15.07 -10.66 16.69
CA ALA A 356 15.11 -10.01 18.01
C ALA A 356 13.86 -9.13 18.22
N ASP A 357 13.59 -8.71 19.46
CA ASP A 357 12.45 -7.84 19.81
C ASP A 357 12.38 -6.59 18.92
N ARG A 358 13.53 -5.97 18.64
CA ARG A 358 13.62 -4.78 17.76
C ARG A 358 13.16 -5.03 16.32
N ASP A 359 13.16 -6.29 15.87
CA ASP A 359 12.79 -6.69 14.53
C ASP A 359 11.29 -7.03 14.45
N VAL A 360 10.58 -7.09 15.58
CA VAL A 360 9.11 -7.17 15.65
C VAL A 360 8.48 -5.90 16.24
N THR A 361 9.30 -4.86 16.46
CA THR A 361 8.86 -3.59 17.07
C THR A 361 8.86 -2.46 16.05
N TRP A 362 7.67 -2.06 15.60
CA TRP A 362 7.45 -0.80 14.91
C TRP A 362 6.16 -0.14 15.43
N HIS A 363 4.99 -0.33 14.85
CA HIS A 363 3.72 0.12 15.43
C HIS A 363 2.74 -1.04 15.43
N LEU A 364 1.73 -0.92 16.28
CA LEU A 364 0.72 -1.96 16.48
C LEU A 364 -0.64 -1.44 16.02
N HIS A 365 -1.44 -2.35 15.48
CA HIS A 365 -2.80 -2.07 15.02
C HIS A 365 -3.87 -2.66 15.94
N GLY A 366 -3.45 -3.42 16.95
CA GLY A 366 -4.32 -4.12 17.87
C GLY A 366 -3.69 -5.40 18.39
N TRP A 367 -4.51 -6.16 19.11
CA TRP A 367 -4.12 -7.41 19.76
C TRP A 367 -5.22 -8.47 19.60
N PHE A 368 -4.85 -9.73 19.82
CA PHE A 368 -5.74 -10.89 19.69
C PHE A 368 -6.03 -11.55 21.04
N SER A 369 -7.17 -12.24 21.12
CA SER A 369 -7.47 -13.24 22.16
C SER A 369 -7.33 -14.65 21.58
N PRO A 370 -6.12 -15.24 21.55
CA PRO A 370 -5.94 -16.59 21.02
C PRO A 370 -6.73 -17.64 21.83
N PRO A 371 -7.20 -18.73 21.20
CA PRO A 371 -7.85 -19.82 21.91
C PRO A 371 -6.86 -20.53 22.85
N ARG A 372 -7.39 -21.21 23.87
CA ARG A 372 -6.57 -22.00 24.79
C ARG A 372 -5.85 -23.11 24.02
N GLY A 373 -4.52 -23.15 24.12
CA GLY A 373 -3.67 -24.10 23.41
C GLY A 373 -2.98 -23.52 22.18
N ALA A 374 -3.36 -22.31 21.75
CA ALA A 374 -2.57 -21.55 20.78
C ALA A 374 -1.23 -21.11 21.38
N GLU A 375 -0.20 -21.07 20.54
CA GLU A 375 1.14 -20.65 20.91
C GLU A 375 1.35 -19.17 20.58
N VAL A 376 1.62 -18.34 21.59
CA VAL A 376 1.89 -16.91 21.40
C VAL A 376 3.38 -16.70 21.16
N LEU A 377 3.72 -16.13 20.01
CA LEU A 377 5.10 -15.84 19.62
C LEU A 377 5.54 -14.44 20.04
N VAL A 378 4.65 -13.44 19.96
CA VAL A 378 4.98 -12.05 20.31
C VAL A 378 3.84 -11.40 21.08
N ARG A 379 4.19 -10.62 22.11
CA ARG A 379 3.27 -9.81 22.93
C ARG A 379 3.61 -8.33 22.84
N ASP A 380 2.61 -7.48 23.05
CA ASP A 380 2.80 -6.05 23.25
C ASP A 380 3.24 -5.71 24.69
N GLY A 381 3.45 -4.42 24.98
CA GLY A 381 3.87 -3.93 26.30
C GLY A 381 2.88 -4.17 27.44
N GLU A 382 1.63 -4.54 27.14
CA GLU A 382 0.63 -4.94 28.13
C GLU A 382 0.53 -6.48 28.27
N GLY A 383 1.41 -7.23 27.59
CA GLY A 383 1.42 -8.68 27.59
C GLY A 383 0.33 -9.32 26.71
N ARG A 384 -0.36 -8.55 25.86
CA ARG A 384 -1.42 -9.04 24.97
C ARG A 384 -0.82 -9.64 23.71
N ALA A 385 -1.42 -10.69 23.16
CA ALA A 385 -0.88 -11.39 21.99
C ALA A 385 -1.02 -10.53 20.72
N ILE A 386 0.08 -10.35 20.00
CA ILE A 386 0.09 -9.66 18.69
C ILE A 386 0.56 -10.56 17.56
N PHE A 387 1.17 -11.71 17.88
CA PHE A 387 1.57 -12.74 16.91
C PHE A 387 1.43 -14.11 17.58
N TYR A 388 0.64 -15.02 17.00
CA TYR A 388 0.43 -16.37 17.51
C TYR A 388 0.23 -17.42 16.41
N ILE A 389 0.37 -18.69 16.78
CA ILE A 389 0.04 -19.88 15.99
C ILE A 389 -1.16 -20.56 16.64
N ASP A 390 -2.14 -20.94 15.83
CA ASP A 390 -3.31 -21.71 16.23
C ASP A 390 -3.41 -23.00 15.40
N GLU A 391 -3.20 -24.12 16.09
CA GLU A 391 -3.37 -25.48 15.59
C GLU A 391 -4.49 -26.23 16.30
N VAL A 392 -5.27 -25.54 17.14
CA VAL A 392 -6.31 -26.15 17.99
C VAL A 392 -7.72 -25.84 17.52
N SER A 393 -7.91 -24.73 16.80
CA SER A 393 -9.22 -24.29 16.31
C SER A 393 -9.72 -25.02 15.07
N THR A 394 -8.82 -25.56 14.26
CA THR A 394 -9.14 -26.25 13.00
C THR A 394 -8.24 -27.47 12.81
N ARG A 395 -8.47 -28.26 11.75
CA ARG A 395 -7.55 -29.34 11.36
C ARG A 395 -6.24 -28.82 10.77
N GLY A 396 -6.26 -27.61 10.23
CA GLY A 396 -5.13 -26.90 9.66
C GLY A 396 -4.52 -25.91 10.65
N ARG A 397 -3.49 -25.22 10.18
CA ARG A 397 -2.70 -24.28 10.97
C ARG A 397 -3.02 -22.85 10.58
N MET A 398 -3.22 -21.97 11.57
CA MET A 398 -3.29 -20.53 11.36
C MET A 398 -2.10 -19.83 12.01
N ILE A 399 -1.42 -18.95 11.27
CA ILE A 399 -0.33 -18.11 11.75
C ILE A 399 -0.78 -16.65 11.62
N ILE A 400 -1.04 -15.99 12.74
CA ILE A 400 -1.80 -14.74 12.76
C ILE A 400 -0.99 -13.65 13.47
N SER A 401 -0.88 -12.49 12.84
CA SER A 401 -0.18 -11.34 13.41
C SER A 401 -0.87 -10.01 13.11
N SER A 402 -0.72 -9.04 14.01
CA SER A 402 -1.14 -7.65 13.81
C SER A 402 -0.06 -6.81 13.14
N LEU A 403 1.14 -7.36 12.94
CA LEU A 403 2.27 -6.71 12.28
C LEU A 403 2.05 -6.62 10.77
N ASP A 404 2.33 -5.46 10.15
CA ASP A 404 2.08 -5.17 8.72
C ASP A 404 3.37 -5.02 7.87
N PRO A 405 4.29 -6.01 7.85
CA PRO A 405 5.64 -5.80 7.35
C PRO A 405 5.74 -5.54 5.84
N MET A 406 4.87 -6.14 5.02
CA MET A 406 4.91 -6.00 3.56
C MET A 406 4.46 -4.62 3.09
N PHE A 407 3.55 -3.97 3.83
CA PHE A 407 3.19 -2.59 3.52
C PHE A 407 4.38 -1.66 3.68
N HIS A 408 5.09 -1.75 4.81
CA HIS A 408 6.25 -0.89 5.08
C HIS A 408 7.46 -1.23 4.21
N HIS A 409 7.68 -2.51 3.93
CA HIS A 409 8.70 -2.93 2.99
C HIS A 409 8.39 -2.39 1.60
N GLY A 410 7.20 -2.67 1.06
CA GLY A 410 6.76 -2.24 -0.25
C GLY A 410 6.63 -0.72 -0.42
N SER A 411 6.45 0.02 0.68
CA SER A 411 6.38 1.49 0.70
C SER A 411 7.69 2.18 1.06
N HIS A 412 8.76 1.42 1.34
CA HIS A 412 10.04 1.96 1.80
C HIS A 412 9.95 2.79 3.10
N PHE A 413 8.96 2.53 3.97
CA PHE A 413 8.73 3.31 5.19
C PHE A 413 9.66 2.91 6.33
N MET A 414 9.77 1.60 6.62
CA MET A 414 10.40 1.13 7.86
C MET A 414 11.42 0.01 7.58
N PRO A 415 12.73 0.28 7.72
CA PRO A 415 13.76 -0.75 7.52
C PRO A 415 13.63 -1.96 8.44
N ALA A 416 13.00 -1.81 9.62
CA ALA A 416 12.75 -2.90 10.54
C ALA A 416 11.89 -4.00 9.94
N THR A 417 10.92 -3.66 9.08
CA THR A 417 10.04 -4.66 8.48
C THR A 417 10.73 -5.47 7.39
N THR A 418 11.69 -4.88 6.67
CA THR A 418 12.58 -5.63 5.76
C THR A 418 13.42 -6.62 6.56
N ARG A 419 14.05 -6.19 7.67
CA ARG A 419 14.83 -7.11 8.53
C ARG A 419 14.00 -8.26 9.07
N PHE A 420 12.74 -7.99 9.44
CA PHE A 420 11.78 -9.02 9.83
C PHE A 420 11.56 -10.01 8.68
N LEU A 421 11.19 -9.54 7.48
CA LEU A 421 10.89 -10.40 6.33
C LEU A 421 12.12 -11.22 5.88
N ASP A 422 13.31 -10.63 5.92
CA ASP A 422 14.58 -11.30 5.56
C ASP A 422 14.87 -12.53 6.44
N ARG A 423 14.32 -12.58 7.66
CA ARG A 423 14.41 -13.73 8.55
C ARG A 423 13.15 -14.59 8.50
N PHE A 424 11.99 -13.96 8.55
CA PHE A 424 10.71 -14.64 8.67
C PHE A 424 10.39 -15.50 7.44
N ILE A 425 10.65 -15.03 6.21
CA ILE A 425 10.33 -15.80 4.99
C ILE A 425 11.18 -17.09 4.91
N PRO A 426 12.53 -17.05 5.07
CA PRO A 426 13.32 -18.27 5.14
C PRO A 426 12.94 -19.19 6.31
N ASN A 427 12.71 -18.65 7.51
CA ASN A 427 12.30 -19.44 8.67
C ASN A 427 10.96 -20.13 8.42
N LEU A 428 10.01 -19.43 7.79
CA LEU A 428 8.73 -19.99 7.41
C LEU A 428 8.91 -21.16 6.45
N LYS A 429 9.75 -21.05 5.42
CA LYS A 429 10.03 -22.18 4.52
C LYS A 429 10.59 -23.38 5.28
N GLY A 430 11.58 -23.17 6.15
CA GLY A 430 12.13 -24.24 6.98
C GLY A 430 11.06 -24.90 7.86
N PHE A 431 10.25 -24.11 8.54
CA PHE A 431 9.15 -24.57 9.40
C PHE A 431 8.05 -25.33 8.64
N LEU A 432 7.83 -24.97 7.36
CA LEU A 432 6.86 -25.63 6.50
C LEU A 432 7.40 -26.89 5.84
N ASP A 433 8.72 -27.10 5.78
CA ASP A 433 9.36 -28.27 5.17
C ASP A 433 9.75 -29.35 6.19
N ALA A 434 9.78 -29.00 7.48
CA ALA A 434 9.83 -29.94 8.61
C ALA A 434 8.56 -30.83 8.66
#